data_AF-A0A8T5JUW4-F1
#
_entry.id   AF-A0A8T5JUW4-F1
#
_cell.length_a   1.000
_cell.length_b   1.000
_cell.length_c   1.000
_cell.angle_alpha   90.00
_cell.angle_beta   90.00
_cell.angle_gamma   90.00
#
_symmetry.space_group_name_H-M   'P 1'
#
loop_
_entity.id
_entity.type
_entity.pdbx_description
1 polymer ?
#
loop_
_entity_poly.entity_id
_entity_poly.type
_entity_poly.pdbx_seq_one_letter_code
_entity_poly.pdbx_strand_id
1 'polypeptide(L)'
;MSNNRFQKIIEELILIVLISMNLLEFAGLLPGEASFVKAIISVTGLGYVLYKTSLSDIFFGERNRQVDYILLLSYFLMVANKFIQFSKASFHEAELLQEFFLLLITPRNEVLITTVCFITGTLILLGLSIYAASKLQIKAPSIMHAIHGESIHNIFLKFFSVFMIFTSFFVIFFNPVFEWFALVIDAPLIVVVVFFYIFRIHDIGRSRDSEEVLFKIAESVDNFFEKFIELFHSRKTLFFAIGGLLIFHLIADAAAFMVPYAIGTHSIYQETLEEQHDSVKTLYLGDKATTSNNLHHLAMFFGYIFNVLAMLFLMLFPCFIWYAIYSVTIQNNFQIRPFSILLISLFYSLMIFQIFLPVFNVSNFRSTDTHTIDIYGVDIQSKSILSNNRDLGLYFLISFIVFIFVFLLSTIPRIKSILFGLMSLFGLSFFGLYIYNYYTSVALYYINTILFMVNHISLSFSGFHTAYILIINAIFLLVETVFYIGGYFSFITHMFKD
;
A
#
# COMPACT_ATOMS: atom_id res chain seq x y z
N MET A 1 20.72 -34.88 -7.52
CA MET A 1 20.15 -34.18 -8.69
C MET A 1 18.62 -34.35 -8.83
N SER A 2 17.97 -35.40 -8.31
CA SER A 2 16.50 -35.55 -8.40
C SER A 2 15.69 -34.65 -7.46
N ASN A 3 16.20 -34.34 -6.25
CA ASN A 3 15.47 -33.54 -5.25
C ASN A 3 15.14 -32.12 -5.73
N ASN A 4 16.05 -31.46 -6.45
CA ASN A 4 15.81 -30.10 -6.93
C ASN A 4 14.73 -30.05 -8.02
N ARG A 5 14.53 -31.13 -8.78
CA ARG A 5 13.49 -31.16 -9.83
C ARG A 5 12.11 -31.32 -9.21
N PHE A 6 11.97 -32.17 -8.19
CA PHE A 6 10.71 -32.37 -7.50
C PHE A 6 10.28 -31.13 -6.73
N GLN A 7 11.21 -30.46 -6.03
CA GLN A 7 10.94 -29.19 -5.36
C GLN A 7 10.45 -28.12 -6.33
N LYS A 8 11.11 -27.96 -7.48
CA LYS A 8 10.68 -27.01 -8.53
C LYS A 8 9.28 -27.29 -9.05
N ILE A 9 8.94 -28.56 -9.30
CA ILE A 9 7.58 -28.94 -9.75
C ILE A 9 6.52 -28.56 -8.70
N ILE A 10 6.82 -28.74 -7.42
CA ILE A 10 5.90 -28.33 -6.34
C ILE A 10 5.76 -26.80 -6.30
N GLU A 11 6.87 -26.06 -6.38
CA GLU A 11 6.87 -24.60 -6.39
C GLU A 11 6.06 -24.04 -7.58
N GLU A 12 6.27 -24.61 -8.78
CA GLU A 12 5.51 -24.27 -9.99
C GLU A 12 4.02 -24.59 -9.84
N LEU A 13 3.67 -25.75 -9.27
CA LEU A 13 2.28 -26.14 -9.06
C LEU A 13 1.58 -25.21 -8.06
N ILE A 14 2.24 -24.87 -6.95
CA ILE A 14 1.72 -23.89 -5.99
C ILE A 14 1.51 -22.54 -6.67
N LEU A 15 2.47 -22.08 -7.48
CA LEU A 15 2.36 -20.82 -8.20
C LEU A 15 1.18 -20.82 -9.20
N ILE A 16 1.01 -21.89 -9.97
CA ILE A 16 -0.10 -22.04 -10.91
C ILE A 16 -1.45 -22.02 -10.17
N VAL A 17 -1.55 -22.74 -9.05
CA VAL A 17 -2.76 -22.74 -8.21
C VAL A 17 -3.05 -21.34 -7.70
N LEU A 18 -2.05 -20.63 -7.16
CA LEU A 18 -2.21 -19.26 -6.68
C LEU A 18 -2.66 -18.33 -7.81
N ILE A 19 -2.00 -18.34 -8.98
CA ILE A 19 -2.40 -17.52 -10.14
C ILE A 19 -3.84 -17.83 -10.56
N SER A 20 -4.21 -19.11 -10.58
CA SER A 20 -5.57 -19.52 -10.94
C SER A 20 -6.60 -19.03 -9.93
N MET A 21 -6.31 -19.12 -8.63
CA MET A 21 -7.18 -18.60 -7.58
C MET A 21 -7.34 -17.07 -7.70
N ASN A 22 -6.26 -16.34 -7.98
CA ASN A 22 -6.30 -14.89 -8.24
C ASN A 22 -7.18 -14.52 -9.44
N LEU A 23 -7.10 -15.29 -10.54
CA LEU A 23 -7.93 -15.05 -11.73
C LEU A 23 -9.41 -15.35 -11.46
N LEU A 24 -9.72 -16.40 -10.70
CA LEU A 24 -11.08 -16.74 -10.32
C LEU A 24 -11.68 -15.71 -9.36
N GLU A 25 -10.90 -15.23 -8.40
CA GLU A 25 -11.31 -14.18 -7.48
C GLU A 25 -11.54 -12.85 -8.20
N PHE A 26 -10.66 -12.47 -9.14
CA PHE A 26 -10.87 -11.31 -10.00
C PHE A 26 -12.20 -11.37 -10.77
N ALA A 27 -12.59 -12.58 -11.18
CA ALA A 27 -13.82 -12.83 -11.90
C ALA A 27 -15.06 -12.94 -10.99
N GLY A 28 -14.90 -12.89 -9.66
CA GLY A 28 -15.98 -13.12 -8.68
C GLY A 28 -16.49 -14.56 -8.68
N LEU A 29 -15.63 -15.54 -9.02
CA LEU A 29 -15.97 -16.96 -9.15
C LEU A 29 -15.34 -17.83 -8.07
N LEU A 30 -14.51 -17.27 -7.18
CA LEU A 30 -13.82 -18.02 -6.13
C LEU A 30 -14.74 -18.13 -4.90
N PRO A 31 -15.07 -19.35 -4.41
CA PRO A 31 -15.87 -19.51 -3.19
C PRO A 31 -15.20 -18.90 -1.96
N GLY A 32 -16.00 -18.52 -0.95
CA GLY A 32 -15.51 -17.82 0.24
C GLY A 32 -14.43 -18.58 1.01
N GLU A 33 -14.52 -19.91 1.12
CA GLU A 33 -13.48 -20.71 1.80
C GLU A 33 -12.20 -20.79 1.00
N ALA A 34 -12.29 -20.83 -0.33
CA ALA A 34 -11.13 -20.84 -1.18
C ALA A 34 -10.40 -19.48 -1.13
N SER A 35 -11.14 -18.37 -1.11
CA SER A 35 -10.58 -17.03 -0.86
C SER A 35 -9.91 -16.97 0.52
N PHE A 36 -10.57 -17.46 1.58
CA PHE A 36 -9.98 -17.51 2.92
C PHE A 36 -8.70 -18.36 3.00
N VAL A 37 -8.70 -19.56 2.42
CA VAL A 37 -7.51 -20.44 2.38
C VAL A 37 -6.38 -19.78 1.59
N LYS A 38 -6.68 -19.11 0.48
CA LYS A 38 -5.72 -18.32 -0.28
C LYS A 38 -5.09 -17.24 0.58
N ALA A 39 -5.89 -16.45 1.30
CA ALA A 39 -5.40 -15.41 2.20
C ALA A 39 -4.44 -15.98 3.26
N ILE A 40 -4.78 -17.13 3.87
CA ILE A 40 -3.89 -17.83 4.81
C ILE A 40 -2.57 -18.22 4.15
N ILE A 41 -2.60 -18.80 2.94
CA ILE A 41 -1.39 -19.20 2.21
C ILE A 41 -0.52 -17.98 1.90
N SER A 42 -1.11 -16.90 1.37
CA SER A 42 -0.41 -15.65 1.05
C SER A 42 0.27 -15.04 2.28
N VAL A 43 -0.46 -14.97 3.38
CA VAL A 43 0.03 -14.44 4.66
C VAL A 43 1.11 -15.32 5.27
N THR A 44 0.97 -16.64 5.19
CA THR A 44 2.00 -17.60 5.65
C THR A 44 3.26 -17.47 4.80
N GLY A 45 3.11 -17.31 3.48
CA GLY A 45 4.20 -17.06 2.55
C GLY A 45 4.95 -15.78 2.89
N LEU A 46 4.24 -14.69 3.16
CA LEU A 46 4.84 -13.43 3.63
C LEU A 46 5.62 -13.62 4.93
N GLY A 47 5.04 -14.29 5.93
CA GLY A 47 5.72 -14.61 7.19
C GLY A 47 7.00 -15.41 6.98
N TYR A 48 6.98 -16.38 6.06
CA TYR A 48 8.14 -17.17 5.68
C TYR A 48 9.22 -16.34 4.99
N VAL A 49 8.84 -15.45 4.06
CA VAL A 49 9.78 -14.52 3.40
C VAL A 49 10.46 -13.63 4.44
N LEU A 50 9.70 -13.00 5.34
CA LEU A 50 10.26 -12.15 6.40
C LEU A 50 11.18 -12.93 7.35
N TYR A 51 10.84 -14.18 7.67
CA TYR A 51 11.71 -15.06 8.45
C TYR A 51 13.03 -15.38 7.72
N LYS A 52 12.97 -15.56 6.40
CA LYS A 52 14.16 -15.82 5.58
C LYS A 52 15.07 -14.61 5.48
N THR A 53 14.48 -13.43 5.27
CA THR A 53 15.17 -12.13 5.24
C THR A 53 15.86 -11.80 6.58
N SER A 54 15.44 -12.42 7.70
CA SER A 54 16.08 -12.27 9.02
C SER A 54 15.97 -10.84 9.56
N LEU A 55 14.82 -10.49 10.15
CA LEU A 55 14.57 -9.16 10.72
C LEU A 55 15.64 -8.71 11.73
N SER A 56 16.20 -9.62 12.51
CA SER A 56 17.28 -9.28 13.45
C SER A 56 18.58 -8.88 12.75
N ASP A 57 18.81 -9.35 11.52
CA ASP A 57 19.96 -8.94 10.71
C ASP A 57 19.76 -7.49 10.24
N ILE A 58 18.56 -7.15 9.77
CA ILE A 58 18.19 -5.77 9.44
C ILE A 58 18.34 -4.84 10.66
N PHE A 59 17.87 -5.28 11.82
CA PHE A 59 17.82 -4.44 13.02
C PHE A 59 19.16 -4.35 13.77
N PHE A 60 19.94 -5.43 13.81
CA PHE A 60 21.15 -5.54 14.64
C PHE A 60 22.41 -5.94 13.88
N GLY A 61 22.33 -6.29 12.60
CA GLY A 61 23.48 -6.72 11.78
C GLY A 61 23.94 -8.14 12.11
N GLU A 62 23.09 -8.92 12.78
CA GLU A 62 23.32 -10.33 13.05
C GLU A 62 22.02 -11.12 13.06
N ARG A 63 22.01 -12.22 12.30
CA ARG A 63 20.91 -13.17 12.27
C ARG A 63 20.75 -13.93 13.58
N ASN A 64 19.55 -13.86 14.15
CA ASN A 64 19.11 -14.59 15.32
C ASN A 64 17.72 -15.18 15.07
N ARG A 65 17.71 -16.45 14.65
CA ARG A 65 16.50 -17.18 14.26
C ARG A 65 15.41 -17.22 15.33
N GLN A 66 15.78 -17.23 16.61
CA GLN A 66 14.81 -17.26 17.71
C GLN A 66 14.11 -15.91 17.85
N VAL A 67 14.88 -14.82 17.77
CA VAL A 67 14.35 -13.46 17.79
C VAL A 67 13.43 -13.24 16.60
N ASP A 68 13.85 -13.64 15.39
CA ASP A 68 13.03 -13.51 14.18
C ASP A 68 11.69 -14.24 14.31
N TYR A 69 11.72 -15.49 14.78
CA TYR A 69 10.50 -16.30 14.95
C TYR A 69 9.54 -15.69 15.99
N ILE A 70 10.06 -15.32 17.18
CA ILE A 70 9.25 -14.75 18.25
C ILE A 70 8.68 -13.39 17.84
N LEU A 71 9.46 -12.59 17.11
CA LEU A 71 9.01 -11.30 16.59
C LEU A 71 7.86 -11.47 15.59
N LEU A 72 7.99 -12.39 14.63
CA LEU A 72 6.92 -12.68 13.67
C LEU A 72 5.67 -13.22 14.37
N LEU A 73 5.83 -14.12 15.34
CA LEU A 73 4.71 -14.62 16.15
C LEU A 73 3.98 -13.48 16.87
N SER A 74 4.74 -12.56 17.48
CA SER A 74 4.19 -11.36 18.12
C SER A 74 3.37 -10.52 17.12
N TYR A 75 3.92 -10.26 15.93
CA TYR A 75 3.22 -9.51 14.89
C TYR A 75 1.95 -10.20 14.39
N PHE A 76 1.99 -11.50 14.15
CA PHE A 76 0.80 -12.27 13.74
C PHE A 76 -0.31 -12.24 14.79
N LEU A 77 0.05 -12.30 16.08
CA LEU A 77 -0.91 -12.13 17.17
C LEU A 77 -1.50 -10.72 17.18
N MET A 78 -0.71 -9.69 16.89
CA MET A 78 -1.19 -8.31 16.87
C MET A 78 -2.13 -7.99 15.69
N VAL A 79 -2.04 -8.71 14.57
CA VAL A 79 -2.96 -8.58 13.40
C VAL A 79 -4.10 -9.61 13.40
N ALA A 80 -4.36 -10.29 14.52
CA ALA A 80 -5.43 -11.28 14.61
C ALA A 80 -6.82 -10.74 14.23
N ASN A 81 -7.07 -9.45 14.46
CA ASN A 81 -8.30 -8.77 14.04
C ASN A 81 -8.50 -8.81 12.52
N LYS A 82 -7.43 -8.71 11.72
CA LYS A 82 -7.53 -8.76 10.26
C LYS A 82 -8.01 -10.14 9.79
N PHE A 83 -7.57 -11.24 10.42
CA PHE A 83 -8.10 -12.58 10.14
C PHE A 83 -9.60 -12.71 10.44
N ILE A 84 -10.08 -12.05 11.49
CA ILE A 84 -11.51 -12.01 11.81
C ILE A 84 -12.26 -11.19 10.76
N GLN A 85 -11.70 -10.06 10.29
CA GLN A 85 -12.27 -9.28 9.19
C GLN A 85 -12.38 -10.10 7.89
N PHE A 86 -11.35 -10.88 7.55
CA PHE A 86 -11.43 -11.81 6.41
C PHE A 86 -12.52 -12.87 6.60
N SER A 87 -12.63 -13.42 7.81
CA SER A 87 -13.68 -14.39 8.13
C SER A 87 -15.08 -13.79 8.00
N LYS A 88 -15.25 -12.49 8.28
CA LYS A 88 -16.52 -11.76 8.06
C LYS A 88 -16.84 -11.62 6.58
N ALA A 89 -15.87 -11.17 5.77
CA ALA A 89 -16.04 -11.01 4.33
C ALA A 89 -16.38 -12.34 3.65
N SER A 90 -15.69 -13.42 4.01
CA SER A 90 -15.91 -14.76 3.44
C SER A 90 -17.13 -15.50 3.98
N PHE A 91 -17.81 -14.98 5.02
CA PHE A 91 -18.87 -15.72 5.73
C PHE A 91 -20.07 -16.06 4.83
N HIS A 92 -20.49 -15.12 3.99
CA HIS A 92 -21.69 -15.29 3.17
C HIS A 92 -21.49 -16.19 1.94
N GLU A 93 -20.24 -16.33 1.50
CA GLU A 93 -19.87 -17.11 0.31
C GLU A 93 -19.34 -18.51 0.67
N ALA A 94 -19.29 -18.85 1.95
CA ALA A 94 -18.78 -20.12 2.45
C ALA A 94 -19.91 -21.09 2.83
N GLU A 95 -19.83 -22.30 2.31
CA GLU A 95 -20.68 -23.46 2.64
C GLU A 95 -20.03 -24.39 3.69
N LEU A 96 -18.73 -24.69 3.58
CA LEU A 96 -18.00 -25.67 4.39
C LEU A 96 -17.45 -25.08 5.70
N LEU A 97 -16.94 -23.84 5.66
CA LEU A 97 -16.30 -23.18 6.82
C LEU A 97 -17.25 -22.24 7.57
N GLN A 98 -18.55 -22.22 7.23
CA GLN A 98 -19.50 -21.25 7.78
C GLN A 98 -19.59 -21.30 9.32
N GLU A 99 -19.64 -22.49 9.92
CA GLU A 99 -19.68 -22.65 11.39
C GLU A 99 -18.39 -22.18 12.07
N PHE A 100 -17.24 -22.41 11.43
CA PHE A 100 -15.96 -21.91 11.89
C PHE A 100 -15.90 -20.38 11.84
N PHE A 101 -16.38 -19.78 10.75
CA PHE A 101 -16.48 -18.33 10.64
C PHE A 101 -17.46 -17.75 11.66
N LEU A 102 -18.63 -18.38 11.86
CA LEU A 102 -19.61 -17.97 12.86
C LEU A 102 -18.98 -17.92 14.27
N LEU A 103 -18.17 -18.92 14.63
CA LEU A 103 -17.42 -18.94 15.89
C LEU A 103 -16.50 -17.71 16.02
N LEU A 104 -15.78 -17.35 14.97
CA LEU A 104 -14.83 -16.23 14.97
C LEU A 104 -15.52 -14.86 15.01
N ILE A 105 -16.58 -14.69 14.22
CA ILE A 105 -17.27 -13.40 14.03
C ILE A 105 -18.33 -13.11 15.09
N THR A 106 -18.68 -14.10 15.93
CA THR A 106 -19.58 -13.88 17.06
C THR A 106 -19.02 -12.74 17.93
N PRO A 107 -19.77 -11.65 18.20
CA PRO A 107 -19.22 -10.41 18.78
C PRO A 107 -18.39 -10.61 20.06
N ARG A 108 -18.83 -11.52 20.93
CA ARG A 108 -18.10 -11.86 22.17
C ARG A 108 -16.75 -12.52 21.88
N ASN A 109 -16.69 -13.43 20.92
CA ASN A 109 -15.48 -14.14 20.55
C ASN A 109 -14.53 -13.23 19.77
N GLU A 110 -15.04 -12.40 18.87
CA GLU A 110 -14.26 -11.42 18.13
C GLU A 110 -13.50 -10.48 19.07
N VAL A 111 -14.21 -9.86 20.03
CA VAL A 111 -13.61 -8.95 21.00
C VAL A 111 -12.58 -9.69 21.85
N LEU A 112 -12.90 -10.91 22.30
CA LEU A 112 -11.99 -11.72 23.13
C LEU A 112 -10.72 -12.08 22.37
N ILE A 113 -10.83 -12.67 21.17
CA ILE A 113 -9.69 -13.10 20.35
C ILE A 113 -8.82 -11.90 20.00
N THR A 114 -9.42 -10.83 19.47
CA THR A 114 -8.69 -9.61 19.12
C THR A 114 -7.94 -9.04 20.31
N THR A 115 -8.62 -8.87 21.45
CA THR A 115 -8.02 -8.29 22.65
C THR A 115 -6.91 -9.15 23.22
N VAL A 116 -7.15 -10.47 23.36
CA VAL A 116 -6.18 -11.39 23.94
C VAL A 116 -4.96 -11.54 23.03
N CYS A 117 -5.15 -11.72 21.73
CA CYS A 117 -4.05 -11.84 20.78
C CYS A 117 -3.25 -10.54 20.71
N PHE A 118 -3.90 -9.37 20.65
CA PHE A 118 -3.22 -8.08 20.64
C PHE A 118 -2.38 -7.85 21.90
N ILE A 119 -2.93 -8.06 23.10
CA ILE A 119 -2.17 -7.93 24.36
C ILE A 119 -1.04 -8.94 24.42
N THR A 120 -1.29 -10.20 24.07
CA THR A 120 -0.27 -11.24 24.13
C THR A 120 0.87 -10.93 23.18
N GLY A 121 0.56 -10.52 21.95
CA GLY A 121 1.55 -10.10 20.95
C GLY A 121 2.38 -8.91 21.43
N THR A 122 1.75 -7.87 21.96
CA THR A 122 2.44 -6.67 22.47
C THR A 122 3.29 -6.95 23.73
N LEU A 123 2.85 -7.83 24.62
CA LEU A 123 3.65 -8.28 25.77
C LEU A 123 4.87 -9.12 25.33
N ILE A 124 4.72 -10.00 24.33
CA ILE A 124 5.85 -10.72 23.74
C ILE A 124 6.83 -9.71 23.12
N LEU A 125 6.33 -8.69 22.41
CA LEU A 125 7.16 -7.64 21.81
C LEU A 125 7.99 -6.88 22.86
N LEU A 126 7.35 -6.53 23.97
CA LEU A 126 7.98 -5.86 25.11
C LEU A 126 9.08 -6.75 25.72
N GLY A 127 8.77 -8.01 26.01
CA GLY A 127 9.73 -8.97 26.55
C GLY A 127 10.91 -9.22 25.61
N LEU A 128 10.63 -9.35 24.31
CA LEU A 128 11.65 -9.51 23.28
C LEU A 128 12.54 -8.26 23.16
N SER A 129 11.98 -7.06 23.35
CA SER A 129 12.75 -5.81 23.35
C SER A 129 13.72 -5.73 24.53
N ILE A 130 13.29 -6.18 25.72
CA ILE A 130 14.17 -6.28 26.90
C ILE A 130 15.30 -7.28 26.64
N TYR A 131 14.96 -8.46 26.11
CA TYR A 131 15.93 -9.49 25.75
C TYR A 131 16.95 -8.97 24.74
N ALA A 132 16.48 -8.39 23.62
CA ALA A 132 17.33 -7.89 22.56
C ALA A 132 18.24 -6.76 23.03
N ALA A 133 17.73 -5.82 23.83
CA ALA A 133 18.55 -4.76 24.42
C ALA A 133 19.66 -5.32 25.33
N SER A 134 19.37 -6.37 26.08
CA SER A 134 20.30 -6.95 27.05
C SER A 134 21.32 -7.91 26.42
N LYS A 135 20.95 -8.63 25.36
CA LYS A 135 21.74 -9.76 24.84
C LYS A 135 22.28 -9.58 23.43
N LEU A 136 21.63 -8.82 22.56
CA LEU A 136 22.10 -8.63 21.19
C LEU A 136 23.12 -7.52 21.11
N GLN A 137 24.17 -7.74 20.32
CA GLN A 137 25.16 -6.71 19.98
C GLN A 137 24.67 -5.92 18.77
N ILE A 138 25.00 -4.63 18.71
CA ILE A 138 24.70 -3.80 17.54
C ILE A 138 25.91 -3.90 16.62
N LYS A 139 25.74 -4.53 15.46
CA LYS A 139 26.74 -4.66 14.41
C LYS A 139 26.36 -3.81 13.20
N ALA A 140 27.37 -3.32 12.49
CA ALA A 140 27.18 -2.69 11.19
C ALA A 140 27.20 -3.77 10.09
N PRO A 141 26.41 -3.63 9.02
CA PRO A 141 25.34 -2.65 8.82
C PRO A 141 24.03 -3.03 9.54
N SER A 142 23.31 -2.07 10.13
CA SER A 142 21.97 -2.30 10.70
C SER A 142 21.23 -1.00 11.02
N ILE A 143 19.91 -1.07 11.24
CA ILE A 143 19.10 0.09 11.65
C ILE A 143 19.58 0.63 13.00
N MET A 144 19.82 -0.24 14.00
CA MET A 144 20.32 0.20 15.30
C MET A 144 21.68 0.91 15.18
N HIS A 145 22.56 0.40 14.32
CA HIS A 145 23.84 1.06 14.05
C HIS A 145 23.65 2.40 13.32
N ALA A 146 22.72 2.50 12.37
CA ALA A 146 22.43 3.76 11.68
C ALA A 146 21.91 4.87 12.61
N ILE A 147 21.13 4.50 13.64
CA ILE A 147 20.56 5.45 14.61
C ILE A 147 21.59 5.84 15.68
N HIS A 148 22.31 4.87 16.24
CA HIS A 148 23.12 5.08 17.45
C HIS A 148 24.62 4.81 17.31
N GLY A 149 25.08 4.28 16.18
CA GLY A 149 26.44 3.77 16.01
C GLY A 149 26.70 2.52 16.86
N GLU A 150 27.93 2.37 17.36
CA GLU A 150 28.35 1.19 18.14
C GLU A 150 28.17 1.34 19.66
N SER A 151 27.87 2.54 20.17
CA SER A 151 28.13 2.89 21.57
C SER A 151 26.90 3.31 22.41
N ILE A 152 25.81 2.54 22.38
CA ILE A 152 24.76 2.68 23.41
C ILE A 152 25.12 1.84 24.64
N HIS A 153 25.60 2.49 25.71
CA HIS A 153 25.90 1.80 26.96
C HIS A 153 24.70 1.76 27.93
N ASN A 154 23.75 2.69 27.80
CA ASN A 154 22.56 2.71 28.65
C ASN A 154 21.53 1.69 28.16
N ILE A 155 21.35 0.61 28.94
CA ILE A 155 20.40 -0.47 28.65
C ILE A 155 18.97 0.05 28.50
N PHE A 156 18.56 1.06 29.28
CA PHE A 156 17.21 1.63 29.20
C PHE A 156 16.98 2.36 27.87
N LEU A 157 17.94 3.17 27.43
CA LEU A 157 17.87 3.84 26.12
C LEU A 157 17.87 2.83 24.98
N LYS A 158 18.71 1.78 25.09
CA LYS A 158 18.77 0.69 24.12
C LYS A 158 17.44 -0.06 24.06
N PHE A 159 16.85 -0.40 25.21
CA PHE A 159 15.53 -1.02 25.30
C PHE A 159 14.46 -0.18 24.61
N PHE A 160 14.36 1.11 24.92
CA PHE A 160 13.36 1.97 24.30
C PHE A 160 13.58 2.09 22.79
N SER A 161 14.83 2.18 22.34
CA SER A 161 15.17 2.22 20.91
C SER A 161 14.77 0.94 20.18
N VAL A 162 15.08 -0.22 20.77
CA VAL A 162 14.70 -1.54 20.23
C VAL A 162 13.18 -1.65 20.15
N PHE A 163 12.49 -1.30 21.24
CA PHE A 163 11.03 -1.35 21.29
C PHE A 163 10.39 -0.42 20.25
N MET A 164 10.93 0.79 20.05
CA MET A 164 10.47 1.71 19.03
C MET A 164 10.75 1.22 17.61
N ILE A 165 11.87 0.53 17.35
CA ILE A 165 12.15 -0.06 16.02
C ILE A 165 11.19 -1.21 15.74
N PHE A 166 11.01 -2.13 16.69
CA PHE A 166 10.07 -3.24 16.54
C PHE A 166 8.65 -2.73 16.33
N THR A 167 8.22 -1.76 17.14
CA THR A 167 6.89 -1.15 17.00
C THR A 167 6.76 -0.38 15.69
N SER A 168 7.78 0.39 15.29
CA SER A 168 7.80 1.09 14.00
C SER A 168 7.69 0.13 12.83
N PHE A 169 8.45 -0.97 12.85
CA PHE A 169 8.37 -1.96 11.79
C PHE A 169 7.00 -2.64 11.75
N PHE A 170 6.40 -2.92 12.91
CA PHE A 170 5.03 -3.44 12.97
C PHE A 170 4.03 -2.47 12.31
N VAL A 171 3.99 -1.23 12.78
CA VAL A 171 2.98 -0.23 12.38
C VAL A 171 3.17 0.20 10.92
N ILE A 172 4.41 0.46 10.50
CA ILE A 172 4.71 1.09 9.21
C ILE A 172 4.82 0.07 8.06
N PHE A 173 5.34 -1.11 8.38
CA PHE A 173 5.68 -2.12 7.37
C PHE A 173 4.80 -3.37 7.52
N PHE A 174 4.89 -4.10 8.63
CA PHE A 174 4.24 -5.40 8.75
C PHE A 174 2.72 -5.31 8.64
N ASN A 175 2.07 -4.41 9.40
CA ASN A 175 0.62 -4.29 9.42
C ASN A 175 0.06 -3.82 8.06
N PRO A 176 0.59 -2.75 7.41
CA PRO A 176 0.16 -2.37 6.07
C PRO A 176 0.48 -3.43 5.02
N VAL A 177 1.67 -4.05 5.04
CA VAL A 177 2.01 -5.11 4.08
C VAL A 177 1.10 -6.33 4.28
N PHE A 178 0.77 -6.71 5.52
CA PHE A 178 -0.20 -7.75 5.78
C PHE A 178 -1.57 -7.39 5.19
N GLU A 179 -2.03 -6.17 5.44
CA GLU A 179 -3.28 -5.65 4.88
C GLU A 179 -3.26 -5.66 3.34
N TRP A 180 -2.17 -5.25 2.70
CA TRP A 180 -2.07 -5.27 1.24
C TRP A 180 -1.93 -6.67 0.66
N PHE A 181 -1.14 -7.56 1.29
CA PHE A 181 -1.01 -8.93 0.80
C PHE A 181 -2.32 -9.69 0.92
N ALA A 182 -3.15 -9.33 1.89
CA ALA A 182 -4.43 -9.96 2.12
C ALA A 182 -5.62 -9.23 1.47
N LEU A 183 -5.46 -7.99 0.96
CA LEU A 183 -6.51 -7.23 0.26
C LEU A 183 -6.20 -6.90 -1.22
N VAL A 184 -4.92 -6.78 -1.59
CA VAL A 184 -4.47 -6.08 -2.82
C VAL A 184 -3.70 -7.00 -3.77
N ILE A 185 -2.99 -8.00 -3.24
CA ILE A 185 -2.30 -8.99 -4.09
C ILE A 185 -3.27 -10.00 -4.70
N ASP A 186 -4.57 -9.85 -4.45
CA ASP A 186 -5.55 -10.86 -4.77
C ASP A 186 -6.06 -10.91 -6.22
N ALA A 187 -5.70 -9.96 -7.08
CA ALA A 187 -5.97 -10.11 -8.52
C ALA A 187 -5.24 -9.11 -9.43
N PRO A 188 -5.31 -7.79 -9.21
CA PRO A 188 -4.95 -6.84 -10.25
C PRO A 188 -3.45 -6.78 -10.51
N LEU A 189 -2.61 -6.91 -9.48
CA LEU A 189 -1.15 -6.88 -9.62
C LEU A 189 -0.64 -8.11 -10.38
N ILE A 190 -1.13 -9.30 -10.03
CA ILE A 190 -0.79 -10.55 -10.73
C ILE A 190 -1.35 -10.53 -12.14
N VAL A 191 -2.58 -10.03 -12.35
CA VAL A 191 -3.16 -9.83 -13.67
C VAL A 191 -2.32 -8.86 -14.50
N VAL A 192 -1.83 -7.75 -13.93
CA VAL A 192 -0.93 -6.81 -14.61
C VAL A 192 0.42 -7.46 -14.93
N VAL A 193 1.02 -8.22 -14.01
CA VAL A 193 2.26 -8.97 -14.25
C VAL A 193 2.07 -10.03 -15.34
N VAL A 194 0.93 -10.74 -15.33
CA VAL A 194 0.55 -11.73 -16.34
C VAL A 194 0.22 -11.07 -17.68
N PHE A 195 -0.44 -9.91 -17.72
CA PHE A 195 -0.67 -9.15 -18.95
C PHE A 195 0.65 -8.63 -19.52
N PHE A 196 1.53 -8.07 -18.69
CA PHE A 196 2.88 -7.72 -19.09
C PHE A 196 3.63 -8.95 -19.62
N TYR A 197 3.46 -10.12 -19.02
CA TYR A 197 4.04 -11.38 -19.48
C TYR A 197 3.49 -11.79 -20.86
N ILE A 198 2.18 -11.78 -21.07
CA ILE A 198 1.52 -12.13 -22.35
C ILE A 198 1.92 -11.14 -23.47
N PHE A 199 1.87 -9.84 -23.22
CA PHE A 199 2.24 -8.81 -24.21
C PHE A 199 3.74 -8.81 -24.50
N ARG A 200 4.59 -9.02 -23.48
CA ARG A 200 6.05 -9.10 -23.68
C ARG A 200 6.45 -10.40 -24.38
N ILE A 201 5.73 -11.51 -24.22
CA ILE A 201 5.94 -12.74 -25.01
C ILE A 201 5.60 -12.53 -26.48
N HIS A 202 4.60 -11.72 -26.80
CA HIS A 202 4.30 -11.38 -28.19
C HIS A 202 5.46 -10.60 -28.85
N ASP A 203 6.09 -9.66 -28.14
CA ASP A 203 7.30 -8.96 -28.59
C ASP A 203 8.57 -9.84 -28.53
N ILE A 204 8.60 -10.82 -27.62
CA ILE A 204 9.65 -11.83 -27.47
C ILE A 204 9.34 -13.10 -28.28
N GLY A 205 8.52 -13.02 -29.33
CA GLY A 205 8.28 -14.11 -30.29
C GLY A 205 9.53 -14.61 -31.05
N ARG A 206 10.74 -14.19 -30.65
CA ARG A 206 12.04 -14.62 -31.19
C ARG A 206 13.08 -15.07 -30.16
N SER A 207 12.88 -14.94 -28.83
CA SER A 207 13.82 -15.52 -27.84
C SER A 207 13.16 -16.64 -27.07
N ARG A 208 13.76 -17.82 -27.12
CA ARG A 208 13.10 -19.13 -26.96
C ARG A 208 12.85 -19.60 -25.53
N ASP A 209 13.21 -18.82 -24.49
CA ASP A 209 13.12 -19.29 -23.11
C ASP A 209 12.13 -18.45 -22.27
N SER A 210 10.86 -18.86 -22.29
CA SER A 210 9.82 -18.33 -21.40
C SER A 210 10.11 -18.59 -19.92
N GLU A 211 10.91 -19.61 -19.60
CA GLU A 211 11.43 -19.89 -18.25
C GLU A 211 12.34 -18.77 -17.73
N GLU A 212 13.10 -18.10 -18.62
CA GLU A 212 13.97 -17.00 -18.21
C GLU A 212 13.18 -15.78 -17.75
N VAL A 213 11.96 -15.55 -18.24
CA VAL A 213 11.23 -14.31 -17.92
C VAL A 213 10.68 -14.35 -16.50
N LEU A 214 10.05 -15.45 -16.08
CA LEU A 214 9.59 -15.62 -14.69
C LEU A 214 10.77 -15.56 -13.72
N PHE A 215 11.87 -16.25 -14.07
CA PHE A 215 13.10 -16.19 -13.30
C PHE A 215 13.65 -14.76 -13.20
N LYS A 216 13.68 -14.00 -14.30
CA LYS A 216 14.10 -12.59 -14.32
C LYS A 216 13.19 -11.69 -13.50
N ILE A 217 11.88 -11.94 -13.46
CA ILE A 217 10.93 -11.18 -12.61
C ILE A 217 11.23 -11.48 -11.15
N ALA A 218 11.33 -12.76 -10.77
CA ALA A 218 11.67 -13.16 -9.41
C ALA A 218 13.02 -12.58 -8.96
N GLU A 219 14.05 -12.72 -9.79
CA GLU A 219 15.39 -12.14 -9.56
C GLU A 219 15.34 -10.60 -9.47
N SER A 220 14.49 -9.94 -10.26
CA SER A 220 14.34 -8.47 -10.19
C SER A 220 13.68 -8.03 -8.89
N VAL A 221 12.69 -8.79 -8.41
CA VAL A 221 12.00 -8.54 -7.14
C VAL A 221 12.94 -8.78 -5.96
N ASP A 222 13.68 -9.88 -5.96
CA ASP A 222 14.67 -10.20 -4.93
C ASP A 222 15.77 -9.12 -4.88
N ASN A 223 16.35 -8.78 -6.04
CA ASN A 223 17.34 -7.70 -6.15
C ASN A 223 16.78 -6.34 -5.70
N PHE A 224 15.50 -6.07 -5.97
CA PHE A 224 14.85 -4.85 -5.50
C PHE A 224 14.74 -4.85 -3.98
N PHE A 225 14.26 -5.93 -3.36
CA PHE A 225 14.12 -6.04 -1.91
C PHE A 225 15.47 -5.96 -1.19
N GLU A 226 16.49 -6.66 -1.67
CA GLU A 226 17.84 -6.62 -1.10
C GLU A 226 18.38 -5.18 -1.06
N LYS A 227 18.34 -4.48 -2.21
CA LYS A 227 18.81 -3.10 -2.29
C LYS A 227 17.91 -2.12 -1.55
N PHE A 228 16.61 -2.41 -1.43
CA PHE A 228 15.71 -1.60 -0.61
C PHE A 228 16.04 -1.73 0.88
N ILE A 229 16.38 -2.94 1.35
CA ILE A 229 16.84 -3.18 2.71
C ILE A 229 18.17 -2.47 2.98
N GLU A 230 19.09 -2.44 2.01
CA GLU A 230 20.35 -1.69 2.12
C GLU A 230 20.15 -0.20 2.42
N LEU A 231 19.02 0.40 2.01
CA LEU A 231 18.71 1.79 2.35
C LEU A 231 18.58 2.00 3.87
N PHE A 232 18.11 1.00 4.61
CA PHE A 232 17.94 1.06 6.06
C PHE A 232 19.26 0.93 6.84
N HIS A 233 20.33 0.51 6.18
CA HIS A 233 21.64 0.27 6.79
C HIS A 233 22.50 1.53 6.97
N SER A 234 22.15 2.63 6.30
CA SER A 234 22.90 3.88 6.37
C SER A 234 22.02 5.03 6.84
N ARG A 235 22.56 5.84 7.75
CA ARG A 235 21.88 7.04 8.27
C ARG A 235 21.48 8.02 7.15
N LYS A 236 22.26 8.08 6.06
CA LYS A 236 21.99 8.98 4.93
C LYS A 236 20.77 8.54 4.12
N THR A 237 20.58 7.22 3.96
CA THR A 237 19.55 6.63 3.11
C THR A 237 18.33 6.17 3.88
N LEU A 238 18.40 6.06 5.22
CA LEU A 238 17.31 5.59 6.06
C LEU A 238 16.02 6.38 5.85
N PHE A 239 16.09 7.71 5.89
CA PHE A 239 14.91 8.53 5.70
C PHE A 239 14.39 8.51 4.24
N PHE A 240 15.26 8.23 3.27
CA PHE A 240 14.85 8.00 1.90
C PHE A 240 14.12 6.66 1.73
N ALA A 241 14.53 5.63 2.47
CA ALA A 241 13.82 4.35 2.59
C ALA A 241 12.42 4.54 3.17
N ILE A 242 12.30 5.35 4.23
CA ILE A 242 11.02 5.72 4.84
C ILE A 242 10.10 6.44 3.83
N GLY A 243 10.65 7.38 3.04
CA GLY A 243 9.92 8.00 1.93
C GLY A 243 9.46 6.99 0.88
N GLY A 244 10.27 5.96 0.60
CA GLY A 244 9.90 4.86 -0.29
C GLY A 244 8.75 4.01 0.27
N LEU A 245 8.73 3.74 1.58
CA LEU A 245 7.62 3.07 2.23
C LEU A 245 6.31 3.85 2.08
N LEU A 246 6.32 5.18 2.26
CA LEU A 246 5.11 6.00 2.03
C LEU A 246 4.59 5.91 0.60
N ILE A 247 5.48 5.79 -0.37
CA ILE A 247 5.11 5.62 -1.77
C ILE A 247 4.53 4.23 -2.01
N PHE A 248 5.04 3.20 -1.34
CA PHE A 248 4.42 1.87 -1.40
C PHE A 248 3.01 1.84 -0.83
N HIS A 249 2.73 2.60 0.22
CA HIS A 249 1.36 2.81 0.70
C HIS A 249 0.46 3.37 -0.41
N LEU A 250 0.91 4.42 -1.09
CA LEU A 250 0.16 5.02 -2.20
C LEU A 250 -0.06 4.06 -3.39
N ILE A 251 0.93 3.24 -3.73
CA ILE A 251 0.80 2.24 -4.82
C ILE A 251 -0.18 1.14 -4.43
N ALA A 252 -0.10 0.68 -3.18
CA ALA A 252 -1.02 -0.32 -2.67
C ALA A 252 -2.46 0.20 -2.74
N ASP A 253 -2.71 1.44 -2.30
CA ASP A 253 -4.03 2.06 -2.42
C ASP A 253 -4.48 2.23 -3.87
N ALA A 254 -3.57 2.60 -4.78
CA ALA A 254 -3.90 2.67 -6.21
C ALA A 254 -4.36 1.30 -6.75
N ALA A 255 -3.70 0.22 -6.33
CA ALA A 255 -4.07 -1.14 -6.74
C ALA A 255 -5.36 -1.63 -6.04
N ALA A 256 -5.54 -1.31 -4.76
CA ALA A 256 -6.67 -1.74 -3.93
C ALA A 256 -7.97 -1.02 -4.27
N PHE A 257 -7.88 0.29 -4.52
CA PHE A 257 -9.03 1.16 -4.71
C PHE A 257 -9.19 1.54 -6.17
N MET A 258 -8.19 2.20 -6.77
CA MET A 258 -8.39 2.82 -8.08
C MET A 258 -8.67 1.81 -9.19
N VAL A 259 -8.00 0.65 -9.17
CA VAL A 259 -8.20 -0.37 -10.22
C VAL A 259 -9.62 -0.99 -10.12
N PRO A 260 -10.07 -1.51 -8.96
CA PRO A 260 -11.44 -1.99 -8.83
C PRO A 260 -12.51 -0.93 -9.11
N TYR A 261 -12.31 0.31 -8.65
CA TYR A 261 -13.23 1.42 -8.92
C TYR A 261 -13.32 1.78 -10.41
N ALA A 262 -12.20 1.74 -11.13
CA ALA A 262 -12.17 2.04 -12.55
C ALA A 262 -12.88 0.96 -13.39
N ILE A 263 -12.71 -0.31 -13.04
CA ILE A 263 -13.25 -1.46 -13.80
C ILE A 263 -14.68 -1.80 -13.37
N GLY A 264 -15.06 -1.47 -12.13
CA GLY A 264 -16.32 -1.87 -11.51
C GLY A 264 -16.31 -3.33 -11.08
N THR A 265 -15.21 -3.78 -10.50
CA THR A 265 -15.13 -5.07 -9.78
C THR A 265 -15.35 -4.82 -8.29
N HIS A 266 -16.08 -5.72 -7.63
CA HIS A 266 -16.26 -5.66 -6.18
C HIS A 266 -14.90 -5.73 -5.48
N SER A 267 -14.65 -4.78 -4.58
CA SER A 267 -13.56 -4.90 -3.60
C SER A 267 -14.17 -4.88 -2.20
N ILE A 268 -13.48 -5.51 -1.24
CA ILE A 268 -13.89 -5.52 0.18
C ILE A 268 -14.17 -4.09 0.68
N TYR A 269 -13.40 -3.11 0.21
CA TYR A 269 -13.63 -1.71 0.53
C TYR A 269 -14.93 -1.13 -0.05
N GLN A 270 -15.32 -1.52 -1.27
CA GLN A 270 -16.59 -1.06 -1.86
C GLN A 270 -17.79 -1.60 -1.11
N GLU A 271 -17.78 -2.87 -0.71
CA GLU A 271 -18.83 -3.50 0.12
C GLU A 271 -18.95 -2.81 1.48
N THR A 272 -17.83 -2.31 1.97
CA THR A 272 -17.78 -1.59 3.22
C THR A 272 -18.30 -0.14 3.04
N LEU A 273 -18.14 0.48 1.87
CA LEU A 273 -18.40 1.91 1.67
C LEU A 273 -19.62 2.23 0.77
N GLU A 274 -20.52 1.26 0.56
CA GLU A 274 -21.51 1.18 -0.53
C GLU A 274 -22.35 2.45 -0.80
N GLU A 275 -22.70 3.25 0.21
CA GLU A 275 -23.66 4.35 0.03
C GLU A 275 -23.12 5.57 -0.74
N GLN A 276 -21.80 5.70 -0.93
CA GLN A 276 -21.19 6.90 -1.54
C GLN A 276 -20.17 6.60 -2.65
N HIS A 277 -20.01 5.34 -3.05
CA HIS A 277 -18.85 4.88 -3.82
C HIS A 277 -19.21 4.11 -5.09
N ASP A 278 -19.97 4.75 -5.98
CA ASP A 278 -20.33 4.14 -7.27
C ASP A 278 -19.10 3.93 -8.16
N SER A 279 -18.92 2.72 -8.70
CA SER A 279 -17.82 2.50 -9.65
C SER A 279 -17.89 3.45 -10.86
N VAL A 280 -16.75 3.76 -11.46
CA VAL A 280 -16.67 4.59 -12.68
C VAL A 280 -17.52 4.00 -13.81
N LYS A 281 -17.55 2.68 -13.91
CA LYS A 281 -18.39 1.96 -14.87
C LYS A 281 -19.88 2.22 -14.61
N THR A 282 -20.32 2.13 -13.36
CA THR A 282 -21.72 2.41 -12.96
C THR A 282 -22.09 3.85 -13.29
N LEU A 283 -21.25 4.81 -12.90
CA LEU A 283 -21.46 6.23 -13.17
C LEU A 283 -21.52 6.53 -14.67
N TYR A 284 -20.63 5.96 -15.46
CA TYR A 284 -20.64 6.12 -16.92
C TYR A 284 -21.93 5.56 -17.54
N LEU A 285 -22.38 4.38 -17.12
CA LEU A 285 -23.62 3.78 -17.66
C LEU A 285 -24.86 4.59 -17.26
N GLY A 286 -24.89 5.11 -16.03
CA GLY A 286 -25.94 6.01 -15.54
C GLY A 286 -26.00 7.30 -16.36
N ASP A 287 -24.87 7.99 -16.49
CA ASP A 287 -24.77 9.25 -17.25
C ASP A 287 -25.08 9.03 -18.74
N LYS A 288 -24.60 7.93 -19.33
CA LYS A 288 -24.87 7.58 -20.73
C LYS A 288 -26.36 7.46 -21.02
N ALA A 289 -27.15 6.97 -20.06
CA ALA A 289 -28.60 6.83 -20.21
C ALA A 289 -29.35 8.19 -20.24
N THR A 290 -28.74 9.27 -19.75
CA THR A 290 -29.37 10.60 -19.66
C THR A 290 -29.38 11.39 -20.97
N THR A 291 -28.64 10.95 -21.99
CA THR A 291 -28.48 11.66 -23.26
C THR A 291 -28.51 10.71 -24.45
N SER A 292 -29.02 11.16 -25.60
CA SER A 292 -29.04 10.38 -26.84
C SER A 292 -27.98 10.82 -27.87
N ASN A 293 -27.20 11.87 -27.56
CA ASN A 293 -26.24 12.43 -28.50
C ASN A 293 -24.91 11.63 -28.51
N ASN A 294 -24.61 10.98 -29.63
CA ASN A 294 -23.38 10.18 -29.82
C ASN A 294 -22.07 10.96 -29.56
N LEU A 295 -22.01 12.24 -29.92
CA LEU A 295 -20.81 13.06 -29.67
C LEU A 295 -20.62 13.32 -28.17
N HIS A 296 -21.73 13.50 -27.45
CA HIS A 296 -21.70 13.61 -26.00
C HIS A 296 -21.30 12.29 -25.35
N HIS A 297 -21.75 11.14 -25.87
CA HIS A 297 -21.32 9.81 -25.41
C HIS A 297 -19.81 9.61 -25.54
N LEU A 298 -19.25 10.03 -26.68
CA LEU A 298 -17.80 9.97 -26.91
C LEU A 298 -17.04 10.87 -25.93
N ALA A 299 -17.49 12.12 -25.75
CA ALA A 299 -16.88 13.06 -24.80
C ALA A 299 -16.96 12.54 -23.35
N MET A 300 -18.10 11.97 -22.94
CA MET A 300 -18.25 11.32 -21.63
C MET A 300 -17.30 10.14 -21.46
N PHE A 301 -17.21 9.25 -22.45
CA PHE A 301 -16.31 8.10 -22.42
C PHE A 301 -14.85 8.53 -22.22
N PHE A 302 -14.38 9.50 -23.00
CA PHE A 302 -13.04 10.06 -22.81
C PHE A 302 -12.90 10.78 -21.48
N GLY A 303 -13.91 11.52 -21.02
CA GLY A 303 -13.86 12.22 -19.74
C GLY A 303 -13.66 11.29 -18.55
N TYR A 304 -14.38 10.17 -18.51
CA TYR A 304 -14.21 9.15 -17.47
C TYR A 304 -12.83 8.48 -17.55
N ILE A 305 -12.41 8.02 -18.73
CA ILE A 305 -11.08 7.39 -18.90
C ILE A 305 -9.96 8.37 -18.57
N PHE A 306 -10.08 9.63 -18.98
CA PHE A 306 -9.05 10.63 -18.74
C PHE A 306 -8.93 10.95 -17.25
N ASN A 307 -10.04 10.99 -16.50
CA ASN A 307 -9.99 11.11 -15.05
C ASN A 307 -9.34 9.89 -14.37
N VAL A 308 -9.66 8.66 -14.80
CA VAL A 308 -9.02 7.44 -14.27
C VAL A 308 -7.52 7.47 -14.51
N LEU A 309 -7.10 7.76 -15.74
CA LEU A 309 -5.69 7.85 -16.10
C LEU A 309 -4.99 9.01 -15.38
N ALA A 310 -5.65 10.16 -15.23
CA ALA A 310 -5.16 11.31 -14.47
C ALA A 310 -4.85 10.91 -13.02
N MET A 311 -5.81 10.26 -12.36
CA MET A 311 -5.67 9.85 -10.97
C MET A 311 -4.57 8.79 -10.80
N LEU A 312 -4.53 7.77 -11.67
CA LEU A 312 -3.43 6.79 -11.69
C LEU A 312 -2.08 7.45 -11.94
N PHE A 313 -2.00 8.44 -12.83
CA PHE A 313 -0.79 9.24 -13.01
C PHE A 313 -0.40 9.93 -11.72
N LEU A 314 -1.30 10.68 -11.08
CA LEU A 314 -1.02 11.41 -9.85
C LEU A 314 -0.56 10.48 -8.71
N MET A 315 -1.12 9.27 -8.60
CA MET A 315 -0.73 8.29 -7.58
C MET A 315 0.61 7.59 -7.89
N LEU A 316 0.89 7.25 -9.15
CA LEU A 316 2.12 6.53 -9.53
C LEU A 316 3.31 7.48 -9.75
N PHE A 317 3.06 8.75 -9.97
CA PHE A 317 4.11 9.71 -10.30
C PHE A 317 5.13 9.96 -9.18
N PRO A 318 4.75 10.03 -7.88
CA PRO A 318 5.71 10.03 -6.76
C PRO A 318 6.64 8.80 -6.78
N CYS A 319 6.13 7.63 -7.17
CA CYS A 319 6.96 6.43 -7.33
C CYS A 319 8.01 6.60 -8.43
N PHE A 320 7.66 7.22 -9.54
CA PHE A 320 8.64 7.52 -10.59
C PHE A 320 9.74 8.46 -10.09
N ILE A 321 9.38 9.55 -9.39
CA ILE A 321 10.36 10.48 -8.81
C ILE A 321 11.27 9.75 -7.84
N TRP A 322 10.70 8.97 -6.91
CA TRP A 322 11.48 8.23 -5.93
C TRP A 322 12.40 7.21 -6.59
N TYR A 323 11.92 6.45 -7.57
CA TYR A 323 12.76 5.51 -8.31
C TYR A 323 13.90 6.22 -9.07
N ALA A 324 13.63 7.39 -9.65
CA ALA A 324 14.65 8.21 -10.31
C ALA A 324 15.74 8.63 -9.31
N ILE A 325 15.37 9.16 -8.14
CA ILE A 325 16.32 9.50 -7.07
C ILE A 325 17.09 8.25 -6.62
N TYR A 326 16.37 7.17 -6.32
CA TYR A 326 16.93 5.88 -5.89
C TYR A 326 18.01 5.38 -6.87
N SER A 327 17.73 5.43 -8.16
CA SER A 327 18.65 4.99 -9.21
C SER A 327 19.91 5.85 -9.30
N VAL A 328 19.80 7.16 -9.04
CA VAL A 328 20.94 8.07 -8.97
C VAL A 328 21.75 7.81 -7.70
N THR A 329 21.10 7.76 -6.53
CA THR A 329 21.74 7.64 -5.22
C THR A 329 22.46 6.30 -5.03
N ILE A 330 21.87 5.17 -5.46
CA ILE A 330 22.46 3.84 -5.24
C ILE A 330 23.27 3.36 -6.43
N GLN A 331 22.75 3.49 -7.65
CA GLN A 331 23.37 2.82 -8.79
C GLN A 331 24.49 3.66 -9.42
N ASN A 332 24.64 4.95 -9.04
CA ASN A 332 25.61 5.91 -9.60
C ASN A 332 25.63 6.00 -11.14
N ASN A 333 24.60 5.46 -11.82
CA ASN A 333 24.65 5.17 -13.25
C ASN A 333 23.38 5.62 -14.01
N PHE A 334 22.47 6.34 -13.35
CA PHE A 334 21.22 6.71 -14.00
C PHE A 334 21.24 8.15 -14.50
N GLN A 335 21.17 8.31 -15.82
CA GLN A 335 20.72 9.56 -16.44
C GLN A 335 19.20 9.51 -16.51
N ILE A 336 18.53 10.38 -15.76
CA ILE A 336 17.07 10.54 -15.86
C ILE A 336 16.75 10.93 -17.30
N ARG A 337 16.27 9.96 -18.09
CA ARG A 337 15.76 10.26 -19.42
C ARG A 337 14.46 11.02 -19.20
N PRO A 338 14.37 12.31 -19.56
CA PRO A 338 13.14 13.05 -19.38
C PRO A 338 12.04 12.34 -20.14
N PHE A 339 10.84 12.28 -19.55
CA PHE A 339 9.69 11.61 -20.15
C PHE A 339 9.54 11.94 -21.63
N SER A 340 8.99 10.99 -22.39
CA SER A 340 8.71 11.23 -23.80
C SER A 340 7.81 12.46 -23.94
N ILE A 341 7.99 13.21 -25.03
CA ILE A 341 7.17 14.39 -25.34
C ILE A 341 5.68 14.01 -25.31
N LEU A 342 5.36 12.80 -25.80
CA LEU A 342 4.03 12.22 -25.76
C LEU A 342 3.47 12.13 -24.34
N LEU A 343 4.25 11.60 -23.38
CA LEU A 343 3.76 11.40 -22.02
C LEU A 343 3.51 12.72 -21.29
N ILE A 344 4.40 13.70 -21.47
CA ILE A 344 4.22 15.05 -20.93
C ILE A 344 2.93 15.65 -21.48
N SER A 345 2.73 15.58 -22.79
CA SER A 345 1.53 16.12 -23.47
C SER A 345 0.25 15.43 -23.00
N LEU A 346 0.31 14.10 -22.85
CA LEU A 346 -0.79 13.30 -22.33
C LEU A 346 -1.13 13.73 -20.90
N PHE A 347 -0.13 13.86 -20.00
CA PHE A 347 -0.36 14.30 -18.62
C PHE A 347 -1.17 15.60 -18.56
N TYR A 348 -0.73 16.64 -19.26
CA TYR A 348 -1.44 17.93 -19.25
C TYR A 348 -2.84 17.85 -19.84
N SER A 349 -3.04 17.04 -20.87
CA SER A 349 -4.37 16.77 -21.46
C SER A 349 -5.30 16.07 -20.47
N LEU A 350 -4.81 15.07 -19.73
CA LEU A 350 -5.54 14.36 -18.68
C LEU A 350 -5.91 15.30 -17.52
N MET A 351 -4.98 16.16 -17.10
CA MET A 351 -5.21 17.12 -16.00
C MET A 351 -6.32 18.14 -16.31
N ILE A 352 -6.57 18.48 -17.58
CA ILE A 352 -7.71 19.34 -17.94
C ILE A 352 -9.03 18.71 -17.47
N PHE A 353 -9.22 17.40 -17.66
CA PHE A 353 -10.43 16.74 -17.17
C PHE A 353 -10.45 16.66 -15.65
N GLN A 354 -9.35 16.26 -15.00
CA GLN A 354 -9.31 16.18 -13.54
C GLN A 354 -9.56 17.53 -12.85
N ILE A 355 -9.11 18.65 -13.42
CA ILE A 355 -9.28 19.98 -12.84
C ILE A 355 -10.69 20.53 -13.09
N PHE A 356 -11.21 20.40 -14.31
CA PHE A 356 -12.47 21.05 -14.69
C PHE A 356 -13.71 20.14 -14.57
N LEU A 357 -13.51 18.83 -14.61
CA LEU A 357 -14.56 17.81 -14.56
C LEU A 357 -14.09 16.62 -13.71
N PRO A 358 -13.73 16.84 -12.42
CA PRO A 358 -13.21 15.80 -11.56
C PRO A 358 -14.27 14.70 -11.39
N VAL A 359 -13.92 13.49 -11.81
CA VAL A 359 -14.69 12.29 -11.44
C VAL A 359 -14.29 11.85 -10.04
N PHE A 360 -13.05 12.08 -9.62
CA PHE A 360 -12.56 11.69 -8.30
C PHE A 360 -12.42 12.88 -7.37
N ASN A 361 -12.99 12.75 -6.18
CA ASN A 361 -12.77 13.63 -5.04
C ASN A 361 -11.90 12.91 -4.01
N VAL A 362 -10.83 13.55 -3.56
CA VAL A 362 -9.89 12.99 -2.59
C VAL A 362 -10.07 13.72 -1.28
N SER A 363 -10.63 13.03 -0.30
CA SER A 363 -10.88 13.54 1.05
C SER A 363 -10.29 12.62 2.12
N ASN A 364 -10.40 13.00 3.38
CA ASN A 364 -10.18 12.09 4.49
C ASN A 364 -11.49 11.38 4.84
N PHE A 365 -11.41 10.14 5.31
CA PHE A 365 -12.57 9.50 5.93
C PHE A 365 -12.99 10.30 7.17
N ARG A 366 -14.24 10.78 7.17
CA ARG A 366 -14.83 11.48 8.31
C ARG A 366 -15.67 10.49 9.11
N SER A 367 -15.20 10.15 10.30
CA SER A 367 -15.84 9.29 11.32
C SER A 367 -17.16 9.86 11.89
N THR A 368 -17.92 10.66 11.15
CA THR A 368 -19.18 11.25 11.65
C THR A 368 -20.39 10.34 11.51
N ASP A 369 -20.31 9.28 10.70
CA ASP A 369 -21.40 8.31 10.58
C ASP A 369 -21.22 7.23 11.65
N THR A 370 -21.90 7.45 12.78
CA THR A 370 -21.68 6.85 14.10
C THR A 370 -21.94 5.35 14.22
N HIS A 371 -22.11 4.59 13.14
CA HIS A 371 -22.67 3.24 13.26
C HIS A 371 -21.99 2.05 12.63
N THR A 372 -20.98 2.15 11.77
CA THR A 372 -20.59 0.88 11.12
C THR A 372 -19.13 0.60 10.88
N ILE A 373 -18.19 1.55 10.76
CA ILE A 373 -16.88 1.13 10.22
C ILE A 373 -15.69 1.96 10.69
N ASP A 374 -14.76 1.29 11.38
CA ASP A 374 -13.42 1.76 11.75
C ASP A 374 -12.47 1.85 10.52
N ILE A 375 -12.90 2.53 9.44
CA ILE A 375 -12.02 2.84 8.31
C ILE A 375 -11.35 4.18 8.56
N TYR A 376 -10.04 4.20 8.40
CA TYR A 376 -9.21 5.40 8.41
C TYR A 376 -8.30 5.41 7.19
N GLY A 377 -7.90 6.60 6.74
CA GLY A 377 -7.06 6.80 5.56
C GLY A 377 -7.61 7.85 4.61
N VAL A 378 -7.36 7.65 3.31
CA VAL A 378 -7.81 8.55 2.24
C VAL A 378 -9.07 7.99 1.59
N ASP A 379 -10.09 8.83 1.54
CA ASP A 379 -11.35 8.55 0.87
C ASP A 379 -11.29 9.07 -0.58
N ILE A 380 -11.38 8.17 -1.55
CA ILE A 380 -11.42 8.50 -2.98
C ILE A 380 -12.83 8.23 -3.49
N GLN A 381 -13.66 9.26 -3.46
CA GLN A 381 -15.05 9.19 -3.90
C GLN A 381 -15.16 9.51 -5.38
N SER A 382 -15.85 8.66 -6.12
CA SER A 382 -16.23 8.91 -7.50
C SER A 382 -17.54 9.71 -7.57
N LYS A 383 -17.68 10.58 -8.58
CA LYS A 383 -18.87 11.39 -8.82
C LYS A 383 -19.17 11.44 -10.30
N SER A 384 -20.45 11.55 -10.63
CA SER A 384 -20.90 11.74 -12.02
C SER A 384 -20.21 12.96 -12.65
N ILE A 385 -19.69 12.79 -13.86
CA ILE A 385 -19.05 13.89 -14.62
C ILE A 385 -20.07 14.98 -15.00
N LEU A 386 -21.36 14.63 -15.01
CA LEU A 386 -22.48 15.54 -15.30
C LEU A 386 -22.90 16.39 -14.08
N SER A 387 -22.46 16.04 -12.87
CA SER A 387 -22.85 16.73 -11.62
C SER A 387 -22.58 18.25 -11.62
N ASN A 388 -21.60 18.69 -12.41
CA ASN A 388 -21.19 20.09 -12.48
C ASN A 388 -21.93 20.91 -13.56
N ASN A 389 -22.88 20.32 -14.32
CA ASN A 389 -23.61 20.99 -15.43
C ASN A 389 -22.69 21.74 -16.44
N ARG A 390 -21.51 21.19 -16.69
CA ARG A 390 -20.47 21.78 -17.54
C ARG A 390 -20.50 21.18 -18.94
N ASP A 391 -20.13 21.97 -19.96
CA ASP A 391 -20.11 21.51 -21.37
C ASP A 391 -18.95 20.54 -21.63
N LEU A 392 -19.25 19.24 -21.61
CA LEU A 392 -18.29 18.16 -21.88
C LEU A 392 -17.59 18.29 -23.24
N GLY A 393 -18.28 18.76 -24.27
CA GLY A 393 -17.72 18.88 -25.62
C GLY A 393 -16.61 19.93 -25.67
N LEU A 394 -16.82 21.06 -24.97
CA LEU A 394 -15.83 22.11 -24.84
C LEU A 394 -14.56 21.61 -24.14
N TYR A 395 -14.68 20.94 -23.00
CA TYR A 395 -13.51 20.46 -22.24
C TYR A 395 -12.75 19.35 -22.96
N PHE A 396 -13.45 18.49 -23.72
CA PHE A 396 -12.80 17.53 -24.62
C PHE A 396 -11.94 18.24 -25.67
N LEU A 397 -12.48 19.28 -26.32
CA LEU A 397 -11.74 20.05 -27.32
C LEU A 397 -10.57 20.83 -26.70
N ILE A 398 -10.75 21.45 -25.53
CA ILE A 398 -9.66 22.13 -24.80
C ILE A 398 -8.56 21.13 -24.45
N SER A 399 -8.90 19.95 -23.92
CA SER A 399 -7.92 18.92 -23.57
C SER A 399 -7.10 18.47 -24.79
N PHE A 400 -7.73 18.32 -25.95
CA PHE A 400 -7.05 17.98 -27.20
C PHE A 400 -6.15 19.11 -27.72
N ILE A 401 -6.60 20.37 -27.64
CA ILE A 401 -5.77 21.54 -27.99
C ILE A 401 -4.56 21.63 -27.06
N VAL A 402 -4.74 21.43 -25.76
CA VAL A 402 -3.65 21.40 -24.76
C VAL A 402 -2.67 20.29 -25.09
N PHE A 403 -3.14 19.09 -25.45
CA PHE A 403 -2.27 18.01 -25.90
C PHE A 403 -1.37 18.43 -27.05
N ILE A 404 -1.94 18.95 -28.15
CA ILE A 404 -1.17 19.37 -29.33
C ILE A 404 -0.21 20.50 -28.98
N PHE A 405 -0.68 21.49 -28.23
CA PHE A 405 0.13 22.65 -27.84
C PHE A 405 1.33 22.24 -26.99
N VAL A 406 1.11 21.43 -25.95
CA VAL A 406 2.17 20.91 -25.09
C VAL A 406 3.12 20.00 -25.87
N PHE A 407 2.61 19.21 -26.82
CA PHE A 407 3.42 18.35 -27.69
C PHE A 407 4.40 19.17 -28.52
N LEU A 408 3.90 20.23 -29.17
CA LEU A 408 4.74 21.14 -29.97
C LEU A 408 5.75 21.89 -29.09
N LEU A 409 5.32 22.42 -27.94
CA LEU A 409 6.21 23.13 -27.01
C LEU A 409 7.31 22.23 -26.43
N SER A 410 6.99 20.97 -26.14
CA SER A 410 7.92 20.00 -25.57
C SER A 410 9.03 19.56 -26.54
N THR A 411 8.96 19.95 -27.81
CA THR A 411 10.08 19.78 -28.76
C THR A 411 11.29 20.66 -28.41
N ILE A 412 11.07 21.77 -27.70
CA ILE A 412 12.12 22.68 -27.26
C ILE A 412 12.66 22.19 -25.90
N PRO A 413 13.94 21.78 -25.79
CA PRO A 413 14.48 21.12 -24.59
C PRO A 413 14.29 21.90 -23.28
N ARG A 414 14.44 23.24 -23.32
CA ARG A 414 14.24 24.10 -22.15
C ARG A 414 12.78 24.08 -21.68
N ILE A 415 11.83 24.20 -22.61
CA ILE A 415 10.40 24.19 -22.28
C ILE A 415 9.99 22.80 -21.80
N LYS A 416 10.50 21.73 -22.43
CA LYS A 416 10.30 20.35 -21.96
C LYS A 416 10.71 20.18 -20.50
N SER A 417 11.87 20.73 -20.11
CA SER A 417 12.35 20.67 -18.72
C SER A 417 11.43 21.43 -17.76
N ILE A 418 10.93 22.60 -18.17
CA ILE A 418 9.98 23.40 -17.37
C ILE A 418 8.66 22.65 -17.20
N LEU A 419 8.12 22.10 -18.28
CA LEU A 419 6.89 21.30 -18.26
C LEU A 419 7.06 20.05 -17.38
N PHE A 420 8.20 19.37 -17.47
CA PHE A 420 8.50 18.26 -16.56
C PHE A 420 8.54 18.72 -15.10
N GLY A 421 9.20 19.85 -14.79
CA GLY A 421 9.23 20.41 -13.44
C GLY A 421 7.86 20.80 -12.88
N LEU A 422 6.99 21.36 -13.73
CA LEU A 422 5.60 21.68 -13.36
C LEU A 422 4.77 20.42 -13.13
N MET A 423 4.88 19.40 -14.01
CA MET A 423 4.28 18.08 -13.76
C MET A 423 4.77 17.50 -12.43
N SER A 424 6.07 17.65 -12.14
CA SER A 424 6.65 17.22 -10.87
C SER A 424 5.99 17.90 -9.68
N LEU A 425 5.86 19.22 -9.74
CA LEU A 425 5.19 20.00 -8.71
C LEU A 425 3.73 19.56 -8.49
N PHE A 426 2.97 19.30 -9.56
CA PHE A 426 1.60 18.80 -9.46
C PHE A 426 1.54 17.43 -8.76
N GLY A 427 2.35 16.47 -9.19
CA GLY A 427 2.36 15.13 -8.59
C GLY A 427 2.78 15.15 -7.12
N LEU A 428 3.74 15.99 -6.74
CA LEU A 428 4.16 16.17 -5.35
C LEU A 428 3.11 16.89 -4.51
N SER A 429 2.42 17.88 -5.08
CA SER A 429 1.33 18.57 -4.37
C SER A 429 0.18 17.61 -4.09
N PHE A 430 -0.15 16.75 -5.06
CA PHE A 430 -1.10 15.66 -4.86
C PHE A 430 -0.62 14.69 -3.77
N PHE A 431 0.65 14.25 -3.81
CA PHE A 431 1.20 13.37 -2.80
C PHE A 431 1.14 13.98 -1.40
N GLY A 432 1.49 15.26 -1.25
CA GLY A 432 1.38 15.98 0.01
C GLY A 432 -0.06 16.06 0.52
N LEU A 433 -1.03 16.32 -0.36
CA LEU A 433 -2.45 16.30 -0.01
C LEU A 433 -2.92 14.91 0.42
N TYR A 434 -2.50 13.86 -0.29
CA TYR A 434 -2.81 12.47 0.03
C TYR A 434 -2.25 12.09 1.40
N ILE A 435 -0.97 12.34 1.68
CA ILE A 435 -0.34 12.07 2.98
C ILE A 435 -1.02 12.87 4.09
N TYR A 436 -1.36 14.13 3.85
CA TYR A 436 -2.09 14.95 4.81
C TYR A 436 -3.45 14.37 5.17
N ASN A 437 -4.25 13.97 4.16
CA ASN A 437 -5.56 13.37 4.37
C ASN A 437 -5.45 12.04 5.12
N TYR A 438 -4.51 11.18 4.71
CA TYR A 438 -4.25 9.89 5.35
C TYR A 438 -3.89 10.08 6.82
N TYR A 439 -2.85 10.87 7.08
CA TYR A 439 -2.36 11.13 8.44
C TYR A 439 -3.43 11.76 9.32
N THR A 440 -4.19 12.74 8.81
CA THR A 440 -5.25 13.39 9.60
C THR A 440 -6.32 12.39 10.01
N SER A 441 -6.73 11.48 9.11
CA SER A 441 -7.71 10.45 9.40
C SER A 441 -7.20 9.47 10.48
N VAL A 442 -5.98 8.96 10.31
CA VAL A 442 -5.33 8.05 11.28
C VAL A 442 -5.13 8.73 12.64
N ALA A 443 -4.65 9.98 12.65
CA ALA A 443 -4.42 10.72 13.87
C ALA A 443 -5.73 10.97 14.64
N LEU A 444 -6.80 11.34 13.94
CA LEU A 444 -8.12 11.51 14.54
C LEU A 444 -8.64 10.21 15.13
N TYR A 445 -8.47 9.08 14.43
CA TYR A 445 -8.84 7.76 14.95
C TYR A 445 -8.13 7.48 16.29
N TYR A 446 -6.79 7.56 16.33
CA TYR A 446 -6.06 7.30 17.57
C TYR A 446 -6.38 8.30 18.68
N ILE A 447 -6.53 9.59 18.37
CA ILE A 447 -6.90 10.62 19.36
C ILE A 447 -8.27 10.31 19.95
N ASN A 448 -9.27 10.00 19.12
CA ASN A 448 -10.62 9.68 19.57
C ASN A 448 -10.62 8.39 20.42
N THR A 449 -9.89 7.36 20.01
CA THR A 449 -9.73 6.11 20.78
C THR A 449 -9.07 6.37 22.13
N ILE A 450 -8.02 7.19 22.17
CA ILE A 450 -7.34 7.58 23.42
C ILE A 450 -8.29 8.36 24.33
N LEU A 451 -8.98 9.38 23.81
CA LEU A 451 -9.95 10.19 24.56
C LEU A 451 -11.09 9.33 25.11
N PHE A 452 -11.61 8.41 24.28
CA PHE A 452 -12.61 7.44 24.70
C PHE A 452 -12.10 6.59 25.87
N MET A 453 -10.90 6.04 25.79
CA MET A 453 -10.31 5.23 26.87
C MET A 453 -10.04 6.03 28.14
N VAL A 454 -9.57 7.28 28.02
CA VAL A 454 -9.38 8.19 29.18
C VAL A 454 -10.70 8.43 29.89
N ASN A 455 -11.77 8.73 29.15
CA ASN A 455 -13.09 9.02 29.73
C ASN A 455 -13.73 7.81 30.42
N HIS A 456 -13.34 6.59 30.03
CA HIS A 456 -13.89 5.34 30.58
C HIS A 456 -12.95 4.63 31.56
N ILE A 457 -11.78 5.20 31.87
CA ILE A 457 -10.76 4.55 32.70
C ILE A 457 -11.26 4.27 34.13
N SER A 458 -12.07 5.18 34.70
CA SER A 458 -12.61 5.10 36.06
C SER A 458 -13.75 4.10 36.20
N LEU A 459 -14.40 3.72 35.09
CA LEU A 459 -15.58 2.86 35.06
C LEU A 459 -15.23 1.39 34.77
N SER A 460 -14.04 1.12 34.21
CA SER A 460 -13.61 -0.23 33.85
C SER A 460 -13.04 -0.99 35.05
N PHE A 461 -13.57 -2.19 35.33
CA PHE A 461 -13.11 -3.11 36.40
C PHE A 461 -11.65 -3.58 36.25
N SER A 462 -10.95 -3.17 35.18
CA SER A 462 -9.55 -3.50 34.91
C SER A 462 -8.77 -2.27 34.45
N GLY A 463 -8.69 -1.22 35.28
CA GLY A 463 -7.95 0.02 34.95
C GLY A 463 -6.53 -0.19 34.40
N PHE A 464 -5.86 -1.28 34.76
CA PHE A 464 -4.57 -1.68 34.17
C PHE A 464 -4.67 -2.01 32.67
N HIS A 465 -5.68 -2.76 32.25
CA HIS A 465 -5.89 -3.14 30.85
C HIS A 465 -6.16 -1.92 29.96
N THR A 466 -7.06 -1.04 30.42
CA THR A 466 -7.38 0.22 29.72
C THR A 466 -6.15 1.12 29.62
N ALA A 467 -5.38 1.27 30.71
CA ALA A 467 -4.14 2.05 30.70
C ALA A 467 -3.08 1.47 29.75
N TYR A 468 -2.97 0.13 29.69
CA TYR A 468 -2.04 -0.55 28.80
C TYR A 468 -2.37 -0.27 27.32
N ILE A 469 -3.63 -0.48 26.91
CA ILE A 469 -4.06 -0.21 25.53
C ILE A 469 -3.87 1.27 25.18
N LEU A 470 -4.19 2.19 26.11
CA LEU A 470 -4.00 3.62 25.92
C LEU A 470 -2.53 3.95 25.61
N ILE A 471 -1.58 3.41 26.37
CA ILE A 471 -0.15 3.66 26.17
C ILE A 471 0.29 3.13 24.79
N ILE A 472 -0.14 1.92 24.42
CA ILE A 472 0.22 1.33 23.11
C ILE A 472 -0.34 2.18 21.96
N ASN A 473 -1.60 2.63 22.03
CA ASN A 473 -2.18 3.50 21.01
C ASN A 473 -1.47 4.85 20.92
N ALA A 474 -1.04 5.43 22.04
CA ALA A 474 -0.25 6.65 22.02
C ALA A 474 1.12 6.45 21.34
N ILE A 475 1.74 5.28 21.53
CA ILE A 475 2.99 4.92 20.85
C ILE A 475 2.76 4.71 19.35
N PHE A 476 1.68 4.05 18.95
CA PHE A 476 1.33 3.91 17.54
C PHE A 476 1.11 5.26 16.87
N LEU A 477 0.35 6.17 17.51
CA LEU A 477 0.17 7.53 17.03
C LEU A 477 1.50 8.28 16.87
N LEU A 478 2.42 8.15 17.83
CA LEU A 478 3.74 8.76 17.75
C LEU A 478 4.53 8.21 16.54
N VAL A 479 4.54 6.88 16.37
CA VAL A 479 5.21 6.21 15.25
C VAL A 479 4.64 6.69 13.91
N GLU A 480 3.32 6.71 13.76
CA GLU A 480 2.65 7.17 12.54
C GLU A 480 2.94 8.64 12.24
N THR A 481 2.96 9.48 13.28
CA THR A 481 3.31 10.90 13.14
C THR A 481 4.73 11.08 12.59
N VAL A 482 5.69 10.35 13.16
CA VAL A 482 7.09 10.38 12.68
C VAL A 482 7.18 9.82 11.26
N PHE A 483 6.43 8.76 10.96
CA PHE A 483 6.43 8.11 9.65
C PHE A 483 5.88 9.02 8.55
N TYR A 484 4.63 9.47 8.65
CA TYR A 484 3.96 10.26 7.61
C TYR A 484 4.62 11.63 7.45
N ILE A 485 4.79 12.37 8.55
CA ILE A 485 5.34 13.73 8.49
C ILE A 485 6.84 13.68 8.18
N GLY A 486 7.60 12.89 8.93
CA GLY A 486 9.05 12.79 8.78
C GLY A 486 9.46 12.16 7.45
N GLY A 487 8.76 11.10 7.02
CA GLY A 487 8.98 10.46 5.72
C GLY A 487 8.70 11.40 4.55
N TYR A 488 7.59 12.15 4.59
CA TYR A 488 7.26 13.11 3.54
C TYR A 488 8.31 14.23 3.44
N PHE A 489 8.68 14.85 4.56
CA PHE A 489 9.72 15.90 4.55
C PHE A 489 11.08 15.36 4.09
N SER A 490 11.43 14.14 4.49
CA SER A 490 12.65 13.50 3.97
C SER A 490 12.60 13.32 2.46
N PHE A 491 11.48 12.83 1.92
CA PHE A 491 11.33 12.64 0.49
C PHE A 491 11.49 13.96 -0.28
N ILE A 492 10.83 15.03 0.18
CA ILE A 492 10.93 16.37 -0.41
C ILE A 492 12.37 16.91 -0.32
N THR A 493 13.05 16.75 0.80
CA THR A 493 14.42 17.26 0.98
C THR A 493 15.45 16.53 0.10
N HIS A 494 15.30 15.21 -0.11
CA HIS A 494 16.16 14.49 -1.05
C HIS A 494 15.94 14.94 -2.49
N MET A 495 14.68 15.16 -2.87
CA MET A 495 14.34 15.60 -4.22
C MET A 495 14.88 17.00 -4.57
N PHE A 496 15.01 17.92 -3.60
CA PHE A 496 15.56 19.25 -3.87
C PHE A 496 17.10 19.32 -3.78
N LYS A 497 17.74 18.27 -3.26
CA LYS A 497 19.19 18.24 -3.07
C LYS A 497 19.91 17.69 -4.31
N ASP A 498 19.28 16.75 -5.00
CA ASP A 498 19.77 16.08 -6.21
C ASP A 498 19.09 16.67 -7.45
#